data_AF-A0A816UHD2-F1
#
_entry.id   AF-A0A816UHD2-F1
#
_cell.length_a   1.000
_cell.length_b   1.000
_cell.length_c   1.000
_cell.angle_alpha   90.00
_cell.angle_beta   90.00
_cell.angle_gamma   90.00
#
_symmetry.space_group_name_H-M   'P 1'
#
loop_
_entity.id
_entity.type
_entity.pdbx_description
1 polymer ?
#
loop_
_entity_poly.entity_id
_entity_poly.type
_entity_poly.pdbx_seq_one_letter_code
_entity_poly.pdbx_strand_id
1 'polypeptide(L)'
;MTQTPDGVFVRPHPALWRLALCFSVLYEIILIYILFQTVDDARQLLQNIDPTLGVPLPDKDYGGSCRIYDWEHPEDPFHYFKDKMDFFVLSHFFDWWLKTLIVRAYWLCMVTSIGFEILEYSLKHQLPNFSECWWDHWILDALICNGG
;
A
#
# COMPACT_ATOMS: atom_id res chain seq x y z
N MET A 1 -11.05 -2.26 32.41
CA MET A 1 -11.86 -1.43 31.48
C MET A 1 -10.94 -0.96 30.38
N THR A 2 -11.12 -1.44 29.16
CA THR A 2 -10.51 -0.84 27.97
C THR A 2 -11.26 0.46 27.67
N GLN A 3 -10.79 1.56 28.26
CA GLN A 3 -11.30 2.90 27.98
C GLN A 3 -10.63 3.39 26.68
N THR A 4 -11.44 3.74 25.68
CA THR A 4 -10.98 4.42 24.47
C THR A 4 -11.31 5.91 24.59
N PRO A 5 -10.35 6.77 24.96
CA PRO A 5 -10.59 8.22 25.02
C PRO A 5 -10.90 8.76 23.62
N ASP A 6 -11.59 9.90 23.56
CA ASP A 6 -11.88 10.55 22.29
C ASP A 6 -10.57 11.01 21.64
N GLY A 7 -10.33 10.60 20.39
CA GLY A 7 -9.14 10.95 19.63
C GLY A 7 -9.21 12.33 18.97
N VAL A 8 -8.14 12.71 18.28
CA VAL A 8 -8.01 14.00 17.58
C VAL A 8 -9.00 14.13 16.40
N PHE A 9 -9.51 13.00 15.88
CA PHE A 9 -10.47 12.98 14.78
C PHE A 9 -11.89 13.33 15.25
N VAL A 10 -12.33 14.56 14.94
CA VAL A 10 -13.66 15.05 15.29
C VAL A 10 -14.69 14.65 14.22
N ARG A 11 -15.41 13.53 14.51
CA ARG A 11 -16.71 13.10 13.93
C ARG A 11 -16.71 12.72 12.42
N PRO A 12 -17.57 11.75 12.01
CA PRO A 12 -19.03 11.89 12.12
C PRO A 12 -19.69 11.33 13.39
N HIS A 13 -19.29 10.14 13.87
CA HIS A 13 -19.87 9.51 15.07
C HIS A 13 -18.80 8.87 15.98
N PRO A 14 -18.80 9.12 17.31
CA PRO A 14 -17.77 8.60 18.22
C PRO A 14 -17.66 7.07 18.24
N ALA A 15 -18.78 6.36 18.13
CA ALA A 15 -18.74 4.89 18.12
C ALA A 15 -17.99 4.31 16.92
N LEU A 16 -18.06 4.97 15.75
CA LEU A 16 -17.34 4.53 14.55
C LEU A 16 -15.83 4.60 14.78
N TRP A 17 -15.33 5.71 15.30
CA TRP A 17 -13.91 5.92 15.56
C TRP A 17 -13.36 5.03 16.67
N ARG A 18 -14.17 4.77 17.71
CA ARG A 18 -13.78 3.81 18.76
C ARG A 18 -13.71 2.39 18.22
N LEU A 19 -14.66 1.97 17.39
CA LEU A 19 -14.61 0.67 16.72
C LEU A 19 -13.41 0.58 15.78
N ALA A 20 -13.17 1.61 14.96
CA ALA A 20 -12.00 1.69 14.08
C ALA A 20 -10.70 1.52 14.87
N LEU A 21 -10.54 2.25 15.98
CA LEU A 21 -9.37 2.11 16.87
C LEU A 21 -9.23 0.69 17.42
N CYS A 22 -10.31 0.08 17.91
CA CYS A 22 -10.29 -1.29 18.40
C CYS A 22 -9.87 -2.28 17.31
N PHE A 23 -10.39 -2.13 16.08
CA PHE A 23 -10.01 -2.97 14.95
C PHE A 23 -8.56 -2.75 14.53
N SER A 24 -8.07 -1.50 14.52
CA SER A 24 -6.67 -1.19 14.23
C SER A 24 -5.71 -1.80 15.26
N VAL A 25 -6.04 -1.72 16.56
CA VAL A 25 -5.22 -2.33 17.62
C VAL A 25 -5.22 -3.85 17.49
N LEU A 26 -6.38 -4.47 17.24
CA LEU A 26 -6.47 -5.90 17.02
C LEU A 26 -5.65 -6.34 15.79
N TYR A 27 -5.77 -5.60 14.69
CA TYR A 27 -5.01 -5.83 13.47
C TYR A 27 -3.51 -5.75 13.72
N GLU A 28 -3.04 -4.72 14.43
CA GLU A 28 -1.62 -4.55 14.77
C GLU A 28 -1.10 -5.72 15.63
N ILE A 29 -1.86 -6.18 16.62
CA ILE A 29 -1.49 -7.34 17.44
C ILE A 29 -1.37 -8.60 16.58
N ILE A 30 -2.29 -8.79 15.62
CA ILE A 30 -2.24 -9.92 14.67
C ILE A 30 -1.00 -9.81 13.77
N LEU A 31 -0.68 -8.62 13.25
CA LEU A 31 0.51 -8.40 12.45
C LEU A 31 1.80 -8.69 13.22
N ILE A 32 1.90 -8.23 14.47
CA ILE A 32 3.04 -8.53 15.34
C ILE A 32 3.18 -10.04 15.54
N TYR A 33 2.08 -10.75 15.77
CA TYR A 33 2.10 -12.21 15.89
C TYR A 33 2.62 -12.88 14.61
N ILE A 34 2.11 -12.46 13.44
CA ILE A 34 2.51 -12.99 12.12
C ILE A 34 4.00 -12.67 11.85
N LEU A 35 4.48 -11.50 12.25
CA LEU A 35 5.86 -11.05 12.05
C LEU A 35 6.89 -12.00 12.69
N PHE A 36 6.51 -12.67 13.79
CA PHE A 36 7.37 -13.65 14.47
C PHE A 36 7.21 -15.10 13.95
N GLN A 37 6.37 -15.33 12.95
CA GLN A 37 6.23 -16.65 12.31
C GLN A 37 7.26 -16.83 11.18
N THR A 38 7.56 -18.09 10.84
CA THR A 38 8.24 -18.38 9.58
C THR A 38 7.30 -18.13 8.40
N VAL A 39 7.85 -17.92 7.20
CA VAL A 39 7.04 -17.68 6.00
C VAL A 39 6.09 -18.87 5.72
N ASP A 40 6.56 -20.09 5.95
CA ASP A 40 5.76 -21.31 5.72
C ASP A 40 4.65 -21.47 6.77
N ASP A 41 4.93 -21.17 8.04
CA ASP A 41 3.92 -21.21 9.10
C ASP A 41 2.86 -20.12 8.90
N ALA A 42 3.28 -18.89 8.51
CA ALA A 42 2.36 -17.80 8.20
C ALA A 42 1.43 -18.15 7.03
N ARG A 43 1.97 -18.78 5.98
CA ARG A 43 1.19 -19.27 4.83
C ARG A 43 0.17 -20.32 5.23
N GLN A 44 0.56 -21.30 6.05
CA GLN A 44 -0.36 -22.32 6.57
C GLN A 44 -1.42 -21.74 7.50
N LEU A 45 -1.07 -20.72 8.30
CA LEU A 45 -2.03 -20.02 9.15
C LEU A 45 -3.13 -19.37 8.32
N LEU A 46 -2.77 -18.69 7.22
CA LEU A 46 -3.72 -18.01 6.33
C LEU A 46 -4.68 -18.98 5.62
N GLN A 47 -4.32 -20.25 5.45
CA GLN A 47 -5.23 -21.28 4.90
C GLN A 47 -6.49 -21.49 5.75
N ASN A 48 -6.44 -21.18 7.05
CA ASN A 48 -7.62 -21.27 7.91
C ASN A 48 -8.67 -20.18 7.61
N ILE A 49 -8.28 -19.11 6.91
CA ILE A 49 -9.16 -18.01 6.50
C ILE A 49 -9.71 -18.28 5.10
N ASP A 50 -8.83 -18.65 4.17
CA ASP A 50 -9.19 -19.01 2.81
C ASP A 50 -8.39 -20.26 2.37
N PRO A 51 -9.08 -21.36 2.01
CA PRO A 51 -8.42 -22.62 1.65
C PRO A 51 -7.58 -22.55 0.36
N THR A 52 -7.73 -21.49 -0.46
CA THR A 52 -6.93 -21.27 -1.67
C THR A 52 -5.55 -20.67 -1.39
N LEU A 53 -5.29 -20.24 -0.15
CA LEU A 53 -4.02 -19.67 0.28
C LEU A 53 -2.96 -20.74 0.61
N GLY A 54 -1.82 -20.29 1.14
CA GLY A 54 -0.71 -21.14 1.59
C GLY A 54 0.17 -21.71 0.49
N VAL A 55 -0.02 -21.23 -0.74
CA VAL A 55 0.93 -21.40 -1.84
C VAL A 55 1.85 -20.17 -1.96
N PRO A 56 3.03 -20.30 -2.59
CA PRO A 56 3.85 -19.14 -2.93
C PRO A 56 3.06 -18.16 -3.81
N LEU A 57 3.04 -16.89 -3.40
CA LEU A 57 2.49 -15.81 -4.21
C LEU A 57 3.43 -15.53 -5.39
N PRO A 58 2.91 -15.22 -6.59
CA PRO A 58 3.75 -14.78 -7.69
C PRO A 58 4.34 -13.41 -7.35
N ASP A 59 5.66 -13.31 -7.28
CA ASP A 59 6.35 -12.03 -7.16
C ASP A 59 6.38 -11.35 -8.53
N LYS A 60 5.88 -10.11 -8.61
CA LYS A 60 5.95 -9.29 -9.80
C LYS A 60 7.01 -8.21 -9.59
N ASP A 61 8.03 -8.20 -10.43
CA ASP A 61 9.01 -7.11 -10.46
C ASP A 61 8.45 -5.95 -11.28
N TYR A 62 8.14 -4.85 -10.60
CA TYR A 62 7.63 -3.64 -11.24
C TYR A 62 8.75 -2.78 -11.88
N GLY A 63 10.02 -3.11 -11.63
CA GLY A 63 11.17 -2.23 -11.84
C GLY A 63 12.07 -2.67 -12.99
N GLY A 64 11.65 -3.67 -13.77
CA GLY A 64 12.42 -4.22 -14.90
C GLY A 64 12.82 -3.16 -15.94
N SER A 65 11.89 -2.74 -16.80
CA SER A 65 12.11 -1.68 -17.81
C SER A 65 11.24 -0.47 -17.51
N CYS A 66 11.88 0.63 -17.14
CA CYS A 66 11.20 1.90 -16.84
C CYS A 66 11.03 2.82 -18.06
N ARG A 67 11.09 2.26 -19.27
CA ARG A 67 10.83 3.00 -20.51
C ARG A 67 9.32 3.20 -20.64
N ILE A 68 8.87 4.46 -20.73
CA ILE A 68 7.46 4.77 -21.01
C ILE A 68 7.13 4.46 -22.47
N TYR A 69 8.08 4.74 -23.37
CA TYR A 69 7.95 4.50 -24.81
C TYR A 69 9.09 3.60 -25.27
N ASP A 70 8.75 2.49 -25.91
CA ASP A 70 9.70 1.59 -26.54
C ASP A 70 9.68 1.74 -28.07
N TRP A 71 10.78 2.26 -28.60
CA TRP A 71 11.01 2.41 -30.04
C TRP A 71 11.27 1.08 -30.75
N GLU A 72 11.59 0.02 -30.00
CA GLU A 72 11.92 -1.30 -30.55
C GLU A 72 10.67 -2.14 -30.86
N HIS A 73 9.52 -1.81 -30.26
CA HIS A 73 8.22 -2.48 -30.46
C HIS A 73 7.14 -1.51 -30.96
N PRO A 74 7.14 -1.14 -32.26
CA PRO A 74 6.25 -0.13 -32.81
C PRO A 74 4.76 -0.51 -32.83
N GLU A 75 4.40 -1.79 -32.71
CA GLU A 75 3.00 -2.23 -32.64
C GLU A 75 2.34 -1.94 -31.28
N ASP A 76 3.10 -2.00 -30.18
CA ASP A 76 2.66 -1.56 -28.84
C ASP A 76 3.80 -0.84 -28.11
N PRO A 77 4.09 0.42 -28.45
CA PRO A 77 5.24 1.13 -27.90
C PRO A 77 5.08 1.49 -26.42
N PHE A 78 3.87 1.40 -25.86
CA PHE A 78 3.59 1.71 -24.44
C PHE A 78 3.36 0.46 -23.59
N HIS A 79 3.75 -0.72 -24.06
CA HIS A 79 3.49 -1.98 -23.36
C HIS A 79 4.05 -1.99 -21.93
N TYR A 80 5.26 -1.45 -21.71
CA TYR A 80 5.84 -1.33 -20.37
C TYR A 80 5.01 -0.43 -19.45
N PHE A 81 4.58 0.74 -19.94
CA PHE A 81 3.74 1.66 -19.17
C PHE A 81 2.40 1.02 -18.81
N LYS A 82 1.75 0.35 -19.77
CA LYS A 82 0.46 -0.32 -19.54
C LYS A 82 0.56 -1.47 -18.54
N ASP A 83 1.66 -2.20 -18.50
CA ASP A 83 1.89 -3.28 -17.52
C ASP A 83 1.94 -2.77 -16.07
N LYS A 84 2.34 -1.51 -15.87
CA LYS A 84 2.42 -0.87 -14.54
C LYS A 84 1.12 -0.18 -14.13
N MET A 85 0.25 0.16 -15.09
CA MET A 85 -1.07 0.74 -14.82
C MET A 85 -2.07 -0.33 -14.35
N ASP A 86 -1.89 -0.82 -13.14
CA ASP A 86 -2.76 -1.84 -12.54
C ASP A 86 -3.70 -1.27 -11.46
N PHE A 87 -4.34 -2.16 -10.70
CA PHE A 87 -5.27 -1.79 -9.64
C PHE A 87 -4.61 -1.00 -8.49
N PHE A 88 -3.29 -1.13 -8.28
CA PHE A 88 -2.60 -0.41 -7.22
C PHE A 88 -2.58 1.09 -7.47
N VAL A 89 -2.47 1.54 -8.72
CA VAL A 89 -2.56 2.97 -9.08
C VAL A 89 -3.91 3.56 -8.64
N LEU A 90 -5.01 2.84 -8.91
CA LEU A 90 -6.34 3.27 -8.46
C LEU A 90 -6.44 3.25 -6.94
N SER A 91 -5.87 2.23 -6.30
CA SER A 91 -5.82 2.12 -4.85
C SER A 91 -5.09 3.32 -4.24
N HIS A 92 -3.94 3.75 -4.78
CA HIS A 92 -3.22 4.94 -4.31
C HIS A 92 -4.06 6.21 -4.45
N PHE A 93 -4.68 6.42 -5.62
CA PHE A 93 -5.52 7.60 -5.86
C PHE A 93 -6.69 7.69 -4.86
N PHE A 94 -7.43 6.58 -4.66
CA PHE A 94 -8.57 6.57 -3.75
C PHE A 94 -8.16 6.58 -2.29
N ASP A 95 -7.06 5.91 -1.92
CA ASP A 95 -6.52 5.94 -0.56
C ASP A 95 -6.18 7.37 -0.15
N TRP A 96 -5.47 8.09 -1.01
CA TRP A 96 -5.11 9.48 -0.74
C TRP A 96 -6.32 10.37 -0.47
N TRP A 97 -7.33 10.28 -1.34
CA TRP A 97 -8.55 11.07 -1.18
C TRP A 97 -9.27 10.71 0.13
N LEU A 98 -9.39 9.42 0.47
CA LEU A 98 -10.00 9.01 1.73
C LEU A 98 -9.17 9.47 2.94
N LYS A 99 -7.85 9.33 2.86
CA LYS A 99 -6.90 9.73 3.90
C LYS A 99 -6.96 11.23 4.16
N THR A 100 -7.03 12.07 3.13
CA THR A 100 -7.17 13.51 3.30
C THR A 100 -8.50 13.89 3.96
N LEU A 101 -9.60 13.18 3.69
CA LEU A 101 -10.88 13.37 4.38
C LEU A 101 -10.86 12.97 5.86
N ILE A 102 -10.13 11.90 6.19
CA ILE A 102 -10.00 11.38 7.55
C ILE A 102 -9.03 12.23 8.36
N VAL A 103 -7.81 12.40 7.86
CA VAL A 103 -6.71 13.06 8.56
C VAL A 103 -6.90 14.58 8.59
N ARG A 104 -7.52 15.14 7.55
CA ARG A 104 -7.82 16.59 7.40
C ARG A 104 -6.61 17.51 7.61
N ALA A 105 -5.41 16.99 7.39
CA ALA A 105 -4.17 17.73 7.48
C ALA A 105 -3.29 17.41 6.27
N TYR A 106 -3.34 18.29 5.27
CA TYR A 106 -2.63 18.12 4.00
C TYR A 106 -1.14 17.83 4.19
N TRP A 107 -0.46 18.60 5.04
CA TRP A 107 0.96 18.41 5.32
C TRP A 107 1.29 17.05 5.94
N LEU A 108 0.45 16.57 6.87
CA LEU A 108 0.65 15.26 7.47
C LEU A 108 0.45 14.16 6.42
N CYS A 109 -0.58 14.29 5.56
CA CYS A 109 -0.76 13.40 4.44
C CYS A 109 0.49 13.40 3.54
N MET A 110 0.99 14.57 3.12
CA MET A 110 2.17 14.69 2.24
C MET A 110 3.42 14.04 2.83
N VAL A 111 3.69 14.28 4.12
CA VAL A 111 4.80 13.62 4.82
C VAL A 111 4.64 12.11 4.80
N THR A 112 3.43 11.59 5.03
CA THR A 112 3.19 10.15 4.97
C THR A 112 3.29 9.57 3.56
N SER A 113 2.82 10.27 2.52
CA SER A 113 2.96 9.81 1.12
C SER A 113 4.43 9.67 0.75
N ILE A 114 5.22 10.73 0.93
CA ILE A 114 6.66 10.69 0.64
C ILE A 114 7.36 9.64 1.52
N GLY A 115 6.91 9.47 2.77
CA GLY A 115 7.42 8.44 3.67
C GLY A 115 7.23 7.01 3.14
N PHE A 116 6.08 6.70 2.52
CA PHE A 116 5.84 5.39 1.90
C PHE A 116 6.75 5.14 0.70
N GLU A 117 6.94 6.13 -0.18
CA GLU A 117 7.89 6.02 -1.31
C GLU A 117 9.32 5.72 -0.84
N ILE A 118 9.75 6.38 0.24
CA ILE A 118 11.08 6.13 0.82
C ILE A 118 11.18 4.72 1.40
N LEU A 119 10.12 4.21 2.03
CA LEU A 119 10.09 2.85 2.56
C LEU A 119 10.16 1.81 1.44
N GLU A 120 9.45 2.02 0.34
CA GLU A 120 9.49 1.13 -0.81
C GLU A 120 10.87 1.10 -1.46
N TYR A 121 11.47 2.27 -1.70
CA TYR A 121 12.86 2.35 -2.16
C TYR A 121 13.84 1.62 -1.22
N SER A 122 13.62 1.75 0.09
CA SER A 122 14.47 1.13 1.10
C SER A 122 14.28 -0.38 1.13
N LEU A 123 13.06 -0.88 0.91
CA LEU A 123 12.70 -2.29 1.08
C LEU A 123 12.62 -3.09 -0.23
N LYS A 124 12.79 -2.48 -1.40
CA LYS A 124 12.78 -3.17 -2.71
C LYS A 124 13.76 -4.33 -2.83
N HIS A 125 14.83 -4.33 -2.04
CA HIS A 125 15.81 -5.41 -2.01
C HIS A 125 15.35 -6.63 -1.20
N GLN A 126 14.36 -6.45 -0.32
CA GLN A 126 13.71 -7.51 0.44
C GLN A 126 12.46 -8.03 -0.30
N LEU A 127 11.72 -7.13 -0.96
CA LEU A 127 10.47 -7.44 -1.65
C LEU A 127 10.53 -6.92 -3.09
N PRO A 128 10.61 -7.82 -4.10
CA PRO A 128 10.63 -7.43 -5.52
C PRO A 128 9.42 -6.61 -5.95
N ASN A 129 8.27 -6.77 -5.28
CA ASN A 129 7.06 -6.00 -5.58
C ASN A 129 7.24 -4.49 -5.33
N PHE A 130 8.14 -4.07 -4.43
CA PHE A 130 8.44 -2.65 -4.19
C PHE A 130 9.54 -2.10 -5.11
N SER A 131 10.07 -2.92 -6.01
CA SER A 131 10.98 -2.46 -7.05
C SER A 131 10.13 -1.82 -8.12
N GLU A 132 9.80 -0.53 -8.00
CA GLU A 132 9.01 0.19 -9.00
C GLU A 132 9.87 1.18 -9.78
N CYS A 133 9.28 1.77 -10.81
CA CYS A 133 9.97 2.74 -11.65
C CYS A 133 10.06 4.10 -10.98
N TRP A 134 11.13 4.84 -11.27
CA TRP A 134 11.32 6.18 -10.67
C TRP A 134 10.15 7.15 -10.97
N TRP A 135 9.55 7.03 -12.15
CA TRP A 135 8.41 7.84 -12.55
C TRP A 135 7.11 7.34 -11.93
N ASP A 136 7.05 6.08 -11.51
CA ASP A 136 5.93 5.52 -10.76
C ASP A 136 5.88 6.21 -9.40
N HIS A 137 6.92 6.01 -8.60
CA HIS A 137 7.11 6.64 -7.29
C HIS A 137 6.86 8.15 -7.28
N TRP A 138 7.55 8.92 -8.14
CA TRP A 138 7.56 10.38 -8.01
C TRP A 138 6.49 11.10 -8.83
N ILE A 139 6.12 10.56 -9.98
CA ILE A 139 5.15 11.22 -10.87
C ILE A 139 3.78 10.61 -10.67
N LEU A 140 3.65 9.28 -10.76
CA LEU A 140 2.35 8.64 -10.66
C LEU A 140 1.85 8.61 -9.22
N ASP A 141 2.63 8.08 -8.29
CA ASP A 141 2.20 7.91 -6.91
C ASP A 141 2.29 9.21 -6.12
N ALA A 142 3.48 9.81 -5.97
CA ALA A 142 3.64 11.00 -5.13
C ALA A 142 2.93 12.26 -5.67
N LEU A 143 2.97 12.50 -6.99
CA LEU A 143 2.45 13.74 -7.57
C LEU A 143 1.00 13.61 -8.07
N ILE A 144 0.65 12.53 -8.77
CA ILE A 144 -0.69 12.38 -9.37
C ILE A 144 -1.67 11.75 -8.37
N CYS A 145 -1.35 10.59 -7.80
CA CYS A 145 -2.24 9.88 -6.88
C CYS A 145 -2.28 10.56 -5.50
N ASN A 146 -1.11 10.96 -4.99
CA ASN A 146 -0.93 11.46 -3.62
C ASN A 146 -0.62 12.98 -3.55
N GLY A 147 -0.64 13.72 -4.66
CA GLY A 147 -0.26 15.15 -4.66
C GLY A 147 -1.42 16.12 -4.37
N GLY A 148 -2.65 15.73 -4.72
CA GLY A 148 -3.85 16.58 -4.64
C GLY A 148 -4.05 17.49 -5.84
#